data_AF-A0A7V1IDI0-F1
#
_entry.id   AF-A0A7V1IDI0-F1
#
_cell.length_a   1.000
_cell.length_b   1.000
_cell.length_c   1.000
_cell.angle_alpha   90.00
_cell.angle_beta   90.00
_cell.angle_gamma   90.00
#
_symmetry.space_group_name_H-M   'P 1'
#
loop_
_entity.id
_entity.type
_entity.pdbx_description
1 polymer ?
#
loop_
_entity_poly.entity_id
_entity_poly.type
_entity_poly.pdbx_seq_one_letter_code
_entity_poly.pdbx_strand_id
1 'polypeptide(L)'
;MVRLVPRRWQEVTVADKRAGPASGSAIFPQAVDMAGRRISGAEARTEKQRERLLRSPLPKMRGRSARERDTRASLLAPPRSENVMPPKLPPPRIHEAKLGELRVRDGIFRNPSQVGTVLFEQRQVGLAPFGIVVVLLIFLGDTLMRLVHQIAQGQDAVLFAAVLLLVTAWAFGGYRVQMTPSYLVFGFRIYRKAVPLERIISAQKEKLTFGTFGIQYNGKSWLFSAGGREAVNLRIRDDGEFIIGTPDAETLLRQIGPWLPH
;
A
#
# COMPACT_ATOMS: atom_id res chain seq x y z
N MET A 1 12.67 -44.94 -1.35
CA MET A 1 12.93 -43.48 -1.40
C MET A 1 12.38 -42.94 -2.71
N VAL A 2 11.21 -42.30 -2.68
CA VAL A 2 10.53 -41.77 -3.88
C VAL A 2 10.57 -40.24 -3.80
N ARG A 3 11.32 -39.61 -4.70
CA ARG A 3 11.34 -38.15 -4.88
C ARG A 3 10.12 -37.74 -5.71
N LEU A 4 9.16 -37.05 -5.09
CA LEU A 4 8.08 -36.38 -5.81
C LEU A 4 8.54 -34.97 -6.20
N VAL A 5 8.67 -34.77 -7.51
CA VAL A 5 8.87 -33.46 -8.15
C VAL A 5 7.49 -32.81 -8.34
N PRO A 6 7.25 -31.57 -7.88
CA PRO A 6 5.98 -30.90 -8.18
C PRO A 6 5.94 -30.38 -9.63
N ARG A 7 4.88 -30.83 -10.32
CA ARG A 7 4.50 -30.55 -11.71
C ARG A 7 4.21 -29.06 -11.97
N ARG A 8 4.74 -28.55 -13.08
CA ARG A 8 4.27 -27.36 -13.82
C ARG A 8 2.86 -27.59 -14.37
N TRP A 9 1.96 -26.62 -14.19
CA TRP A 9 0.74 -26.41 -14.98
C TRP A 9 0.93 -25.07 -15.70
N GLN A 10 1.27 -25.03 -16.98
CA GLN A 10 0.49 -25.24 -18.21
C GLN A 10 -0.61 -24.18 -18.44
N GLU A 11 -0.43 -23.53 -19.60
CA GLU A 11 -1.20 -22.47 -20.23
C GLU A 11 -2.64 -22.90 -20.50
N VAL A 12 -3.58 -21.97 -20.28
CA VAL A 12 -4.97 -22.12 -20.70
C VAL A 12 -5.13 -21.40 -22.03
N THR A 13 -5.50 -22.19 -23.03
CA THR A 13 -5.74 -21.82 -24.43
C THR A 13 -7.00 -20.96 -24.57
N VAL A 14 -6.88 -19.98 -25.45
CA VAL A 14 -7.90 -19.03 -25.90
C VAL A 14 -9.03 -19.78 -26.63
N ALA A 15 -10.27 -19.57 -26.20
CA ALA A 15 -11.47 -20.00 -26.91
C ALA A 15 -12.15 -18.80 -27.59
N ASP A 16 -12.12 -18.86 -28.91
CA ASP A 16 -12.80 -18.00 -29.88
C ASP A 16 -14.33 -18.08 -29.73
N LYS A 17 -15.00 -16.92 -29.73
CA LYS A 17 -16.46 -16.81 -29.92
C LYS A 17 -16.77 -15.54 -30.71
N ARG A 18 -16.99 -15.73 -32.01
CA ARG A 18 -17.54 -14.76 -32.96
C ARG A 18 -19.08 -14.73 -32.94
N ALA A 19 -19.59 -13.60 -33.45
CA ALA A 19 -20.97 -13.20 -33.80
C ALA A 19 -21.88 -12.87 -32.59
N GLY A 20 -22.51 -11.70 -32.40
CA GLY A 20 -23.01 -10.57 -33.25
C GLY A 20 -24.46 -10.26 -32.75
N PRO A 21 -25.21 -9.21 -33.18
CA PRO A 21 -24.88 -7.99 -33.93
C PRO A 21 -25.42 -6.67 -33.28
N ALA A 22 -24.99 -5.56 -33.90
CA ALA A 22 -25.69 -4.27 -34.11
C ALA A 22 -26.46 -3.58 -32.96
N SER A 23 -25.89 -2.48 -32.46
CA SER A 23 -26.66 -1.32 -31.97
C SER A 23 -25.99 -0.03 -32.43
N GLY A 24 -26.75 0.77 -33.19
CA GLY A 24 -26.28 2.01 -33.79
C GLY A 24 -25.91 3.07 -32.76
N SER A 25 -24.77 3.73 -32.98
CA SER A 25 -24.36 4.93 -32.27
C SER A 25 -24.13 6.06 -33.27
N ALA A 26 -24.81 7.17 -33.02
CA ALA A 26 -24.75 8.40 -33.80
C ALA A 26 -23.32 8.87 -34.06
N ILE A 27 -23.06 9.23 -35.32
CA ILE A 27 -21.79 9.77 -35.79
C ILE A 27 -21.70 11.23 -35.35
N PHE A 28 -20.90 11.51 -34.32
CA PHE A 28 -20.40 12.86 -34.06
C PHE A 28 -19.10 13.07 -34.83
N PRO A 29 -18.91 14.21 -35.51
CA PRO A 29 -17.68 14.50 -36.26
C PRO A 29 -16.48 14.56 -35.31
N GLN A 30 -15.49 13.69 -35.53
CA GLN A 30 -14.22 13.71 -34.82
C GLN A 30 -13.35 14.84 -35.37
N ALA A 31 -12.88 15.72 -34.49
CA ALA A 31 -11.88 16.73 -34.84
C ALA A 31 -10.53 16.05 -35.01
N VAL A 32 -9.92 16.21 -36.18
CA VAL A 32 -8.58 15.72 -36.53
C VAL A 32 -7.64 16.92 -36.50
N ASP A 33 -6.44 16.78 -35.93
CA ASP A 33 -5.43 17.86 -35.97
C ASP A 33 -4.86 18.04 -37.38
N MET A 34 -4.11 19.12 -37.59
CA MET A 34 -3.46 19.40 -38.89
C MET A 34 -2.39 18.36 -39.29
N ALA A 35 -2.05 17.42 -38.42
CA ALA A 35 -1.14 16.31 -38.66
C ALA A 35 -1.85 14.95 -38.83
N GLY A 36 -3.19 14.93 -38.95
CA GLY A 36 -3.97 13.71 -39.18
C GLY A 36 -4.11 12.80 -37.95
N ARG A 37 -3.74 13.27 -36.75
CA ARG A 37 -3.81 12.46 -35.53
C ARG A 37 -5.18 12.58 -34.85
N ARG A 38 -5.71 11.44 -34.40
CA ARG A 38 -6.94 11.39 -33.60
C ARG A 38 -6.62 11.91 -32.20
N ILE A 39 -7.08 13.12 -31.88
CA ILE A 39 -6.93 13.68 -30.54
C ILE A 39 -8.08 13.20 -29.66
N SER A 40 -7.77 12.56 -28.54
CA SER A 40 -8.77 12.23 -27.51
C SER A 40 -9.35 13.52 -26.94
N GLY A 41 -10.67 13.60 -26.75
CA GLY A 41 -11.34 14.81 -26.23
C GLY A 41 -10.84 15.30 -24.86
N ALA A 42 -10.07 14.49 -24.14
CA ALA A 42 -9.38 14.87 -22.91
C ALA A 42 -8.14 15.75 -23.15
N GLU A 43 -7.39 15.53 -24.24
CA GLU A 43 -6.16 16.25 -24.57
C GLU A 43 -6.46 17.66 -25.10
N ALA A 44 -7.54 17.82 -25.86
CA ALA A 44 -7.98 19.11 -26.37
C ALA A 44 -8.32 20.14 -25.26
N ARG A 45 -8.72 19.66 -24.06
CA ARG A 45 -8.99 20.53 -22.91
C ARG A 45 -7.71 21.00 -22.22
N THR A 46 -6.65 20.17 -22.24
CA THR A 46 -5.39 20.48 -21.56
C THR A 46 -4.58 21.53 -22.33
N GLU A 47 -4.59 21.44 -23.68
CA GLU A 47 -3.87 22.40 -24.54
C GLU A 47 -4.44 23.82 -24.40
N LYS A 48 -5.78 23.94 -24.41
CA LYS A 48 -6.47 25.24 -24.29
C LYS A 48 -6.28 25.90 -22.91
N GLN A 49 -6.06 25.09 -21.88
CA GLN A 49 -5.77 25.58 -20.52
C GLN A 49 -4.31 26.04 -20.40
N ARG A 50 -3.39 25.41 -21.13
CA ARG A 50 -1.96 25.76 -21.18
C ARG A 50 -1.73 27.09 -21.90
N GLU A 51 -2.44 27.34 -23.01
CA GLU A 51 -2.38 28.65 -23.70
C GLU A 51 -2.88 29.81 -22.84
N ARG A 52 -3.92 29.59 -22.00
CA ARG A 52 -4.41 30.62 -21.07
C ARG A 52 -3.38 30.98 -19.99
N LEU A 53 -2.61 30.00 -19.51
CA LEU A 53 -1.56 30.25 -18.52
C LEU A 53 -0.38 31.01 -19.12
N LEU A 54 -0.04 30.78 -20.39
CA LEU A 54 1.05 31.49 -21.07
C LEU A 54 0.69 32.95 -21.43
N ARG A 55 -0.60 33.26 -21.63
CA ARG A 55 -1.05 34.64 -21.90
C ARG A 55 -1.38 35.45 -20.65
N SER A 56 -1.24 34.87 -19.46
CA SER A 56 -1.48 35.59 -18.21
C SER A 56 -0.32 36.57 -17.95
N PRO A 57 -0.57 37.89 -17.85
CA PRO A 57 0.48 38.86 -17.60
C PRO A 57 1.14 38.57 -16.25
N LEU A 58 2.46 38.38 -16.26
CA LEU A 58 3.26 38.18 -15.05
C LEU A 58 2.95 39.32 -14.06
N PRO A 59 2.66 39.00 -12.78
CA PRO A 59 2.46 40.01 -11.77
C PRO A 59 3.72 40.88 -11.67
N LYS A 60 3.58 42.18 -11.93
CA LYS A 60 4.65 43.17 -11.77
C LYS A 60 5.15 43.08 -10.32
N MET A 61 6.29 42.42 -10.11
CA MET A 61 6.96 42.41 -8.82
C MET A 61 7.44 43.84 -8.53
N ARG A 62 6.66 44.52 -7.68
CA ARG A 62 6.97 45.81 -7.10
C ARG A 62 8.31 45.68 -6.38
N GLY A 63 9.30 46.48 -6.80
CA GLY A 63 10.67 46.42 -6.33
C GLY A 63 10.76 46.45 -4.80
N ARG A 64 11.24 45.36 -4.21
CA ARG A 64 11.78 45.39 -2.84
C ARG A 64 13.14 46.07 -2.90
N SER A 65 13.22 47.17 -2.18
CA SER A 65 14.38 48.06 -2.09
C SER A 65 15.60 47.31 -1.57
N ALA A 66 16.77 47.70 -2.06
CA ALA A 66 18.07 47.11 -1.72
C ALA A 66 18.43 47.16 -0.22
N ARG A 67 17.65 47.89 0.60
CA ARG A 67 17.89 48.04 2.04
C ARG A 67 17.49 46.81 2.87
N GLU A 68 16.70 45.90 2.33
CA GLU A 68 16.21 44.71 3.06
C GLU A 68 17.14 43.48 2.90
N ARG A 69 18.17 43.55 2.05
CA ARG A 69 19.13 42.45 1.86
C ARG A 69 20.20 42.39 2.97
N ASP A 70 20.64 43.52 3.48
CA ASP A 70 21.73 43.55 4.46
C ASP A 70 21.30 43.11 5.86
N THR A 71 20.04 43.32 6.25
CA THR A 71 19.56 42.93 7.58
C THR A 71 19.31 41.42 7.68
N ARG A 72 19.07 40.72 6.56
CA ARG A 72 18.81 39.27 6.56
C ARG A 72 20.08 38.42 6.53
N ALA A 73 21.22 38.99 6.13
CA ALA A 73 22.49 38.28 6.09
C ALA A 73 23.11 38.03 7.48
N SER A 74 22.85 38.90 8.47
CA SER A 74 23.39 38.74 9.84
C SER A 74 22.62 37.77 10.74
N LEU A 75 21.40 37.37 10.37
CA LEU A 75 20.56 36.46 11.17
C LEU A 75 20.63 34.98 10.72
N LEU A 76 21.45 34.67 9.72
CA LEU A 76 21.58 33.34 9.12
C LEU A 76 22.93 32.66 9.40
N ALA A 77 23.74 33.19 10.32
CA ALA A 77 24.89 32.44 10.80
C ALA A 77 24.39 31.27 11.68
N PRO A 78 24.52 30.00 11.26
CA PRO A 78 24.16 28.89 12.12
C PRO A 78 25.05 28.91 13.36
N PRO A 79 24.53 28.60 14.56
CA PRO A 79 25.38 28.36 15.71
C PRO A 79 26.38 27.26 15.33
N ARG A 80 27.66 27.51 15.57
CA ARG A 80 28.76 26.55 15.40
C ARG A 80 28.37 25.29 16.18
N SER A 81 27.89 24.27 15.47
CA SER A 81 27.67 22.95 16.06
C SER A 81 29.04 22.38 16.33
N GLU A 82 29.47 22.43 17.59
CA GLU A 82 30.54 21.56 18.06
C GLU A 82 30.18 20.14 17.64
N ASN A 83 31.08 19.53 16.87
CA ASN A 83 31.04 18.13 16.46
C ASN A 83 31.24 17.27 17.72
N VAL A 84 30.24 17.23 18.60
CA VAL A 84 30.17 16.26 19.68
C VAL A 84 29.64 14.99 19.02
N MET A 85 30.58 14.16 18.58
CA MET A 85 30.30 12.82 18.10
C MET A 85 29.49 12.11 19.19
N PRO A 86 28.23 11.74 18.95
CA PRO A 86 27.44 11.07 19.97
C PRO A 86 28.18 9.78 20.36
N PRO A 87 28.33 9.49 21.67
CA PRO A 87 29.00 8.28 22.11
C PRO A 87 28.33 7.10 21.44
N LYS A 88 29.16 6.28 20.77
CA LYS A 88 28.76 5.05 20.09
C LYS A 88 28.14 4.15 21.16
N LEU A 89 26.81 4.21 21.31
CA LEU A 89 26.08 3.36 22.24
C LEU A 89 26.44 1.91 21.91
N PRO A 90 26.97 1.13 22.86
CA PRO A 90 27.18 -0.28 22.62
C PRO A 90 25.84 -0.89 22.22
N PRO A 91 25.81 -1.82 21.24
CA PRO A 91 24.57 -2.49 20.88
C PRO A 91 23.93 -3.03 22.15
N PRO A 92 22.60 -2.87 22.33
CA PRO A 92 21.92 -3.36 23.51
C PRO A 92 22.29 -4.84 23.65
N ARG A 93 22.95 -5.19 24.75
CA ARG A 93 23.16 -6.59 25.12
C ARG A 93 21.76 -7.14 25.36
N ILE A 94 21.19 -7.73 24.31
CA ILE A 94 20.00 -8.55 24.40
C ILE A 94 20.42 -9.68 25.33
N HIS A 95 20.08 -9.53 26.62
CA HIS A 95 20.10 -10.66 27.53
C HIS A 95 19.31 -11.74 26.80
N GLU A 96 19.99 -12.84 26.49
CA GLU A 96 19.41 -14.09 26.03
C GLU A 96 18.44 -14.56 27.13
N ALA A 97 17.29 -13.91 27.21
CA ALA A 97 16.11 -14.53 27.76
C ALA A 97 15.96 -15.76 26.89
N LYS A 98 16.21 -16.93 27.48
CA LYS A 98 15.90 -18.24 26.93
C LYS A 98 14.48 -18.15 26.34
N LEU A 99 14.40 -17.83 25.05
CA LEU A 99 13.25 -18.06 24.19
C LEU A 99 13.21 -19.58 23.99
N GLY A 100 12.89 -20.27 25.09
CA GLY A 100 12.55 -21.67 25.06
C GLY A 100 11.36 -21.81 24.14
N GLU A 101 11.61 -22.41 22.98
CA GLU A 101 10.63 -23.19 22.23
C GLU A 101 9.30 -22.50 21.88
N LEU A 102 9.31 -21.20 21.59
CA LEU A 102 8.29 -20.68 20.68
C LEU A 102 8.63 -21.22 19.29
N ARG A 103 8.15 -22.44 19.01
CA ARG A 103 8.21 -23.12 17.71
C ARG A 103 7.66 -22.18 16.64
N VAL A 104 8.54 -21.38 16.05
CA VAL A 104 8.36 -20.67 14.78
C VAL A 104 8.45 -21.71 13.65
N ARG A 105 7.59 -22.73 13.70
CA ARG A 105 7.55 -23.75 12.64
C ARG A 105 6.57 -23.39 11.53
N ASP A 106 5.60 -22.52 11.81
CA ASP A 106 4.50 -22.22 10.87
C ASP A 106 4.28 -20.72 10.58
N GLY A 107 5.17 -19.82 11.01
CA GLY A 107 5.11 -18.39 10.65
C GLY A 107 3.91 -17.58 11.19
N ILE A 108 3.03 -18.18 11.99
CA ILE A 108 1.84 -17.52 12.56
C ILE A 108 2.12 -17.16 14.03
N PHE A 109 2.54 -15.92 14.29
CA PHE A 109 2.64 -15.40 15.66
C PHE A 109 1.25 -15.06 16.20
N ARG A 110 0.78 -15.82 17.19
CA ARG A 110 -0.55 -15.61 17.80
C ARG A 110 -0.62 -14.46 18.81
N ASN A 111 0.49 -13.87 19.27
CA ASN A 111 0.41 -12.71 20.15
C ASN A 111 1.59 -11.72 20.00
N PRO A 112 1.39 -10.56 19.34
CA PRO A 112 2.45 -9.56 19.20
C PRO A 112 2.72 -8.76 20.48
N SER A 113 1.86 -8.78 21.50
CA SER A 113 2.03 -7.95 22.70
C SER A 113 3.13 -8.41 23.66
N GLN A 114 3.77 -9.56 23.41
CA GLN A 114 4.88 -10.08 24.22
C GLN A 114 6.27 -9.78 23.64
N VAL A 115 6.36 -9.08 22.50
CA VAL A 115 7.63 -8.88 21.77
C VAL A 115 8.18 -7.47 22.01
N GLY A 116 8.80 -7.25 23.17
CA GLY A 116 9.70 -6.11 23.43
C GLY A 116 9.11 -4.71 23.24
N THR A 117 9.99 -3.70 23.29
CA THR A 117 9.62 -2.31 22.99
C THR A 117 9.32 -2.16 21.50
N VAL A 118 8.10 -1.72 21.18
CA VAL A 118 7.70 -1.49 19.79
C VAL A 118 8.42 -0.25 19.27
N LEU A 119 9.27 -0.42 18.25
CA LEU A 119 10.04 0.67 17.65
C LEU A 119 9.21 1.49 16.67
N PHE A 120 8.27 0.82 16.00
CA PHE A 120 7.36 1.43 15.03
C PHE A 120 6.06 0.64 15.02
N GLU A 121 4.94 1.32 15.21
CA GLU A 121 3.62 0.73 14.98
C GLU A 121 2.82 1.64 14.09
N GLN A 122 2.32 1.05 13.01
CA GLN A 122 1.42 1.71 12.11
C GLN A 122 0.20 0.82 11.87
N ARG A 123 -0.95 1.35 12.29
CA ARG A 123 -2.26 0.75 12.00
C ARG A 123 -2.87 1.52 10.85
N GLN A 124 -3.07 0.84 9.73
CA GLN A 124 -3.83 1.42 8.62
C GLN A 124 -5.24 0.86 8.65
N VAL A 125 -6.19 1.77 8.85
CA VAL A 125 -7.59 1.51 8.51
C VAL A 125 -7.72 2.01 7.09
N GLY A 126 -7.68 1.11 6.10
CA GLY A 126 -7.80 1.53 4.70
C GLY A 126 -9.08 2.33 4.48
N LEU A 127 -9.14 3.16 3.44
CA LEU A 127 -10.43 3.71 3.00
C LEU A 127 -11.29 2.63 2.33
N ALA A 128 -10.65 1.56 1.83
CA ALA A 128 -11.31 0.40 1.24
C ALA A 128 -12.32 -0.28 2.17
N PRO A 129 -12.03 -0.58 3.47
CA PRO A 129 -13.06 -1.07 4.37
C PRO A 129 -14.19 -0.06 4.60
N PHE A 130 -14.00 1.26 4.46
CA PHE A 130 -15.13 2.20 4.50
C PHE A 130 -16.02 2.06 3.26
N GLY A 131 -15.43 2.02 2.06
CA GLY A 131 -16.18 1.80 0.81
C GLY A 131 -16.89 0.45 0.80
N ILE A 132 -16.18 -0.60 1.22
CA ILE A 132 -16.76 -1.93 1.45
C ILE A 132 -17.88 -1.80 2.45
N VAL A 133 -17.66 -1.27 3.67
CA VAL A 133 -18.71 -1.11 4.70
C VAL A 133 -19.92 -0.33 4.20
N VAL A 134 -19.76 0.73 3.41
CA VAL A 134 -20.89 1.46 2.81
C VAL A 134 -21.65 0.57 1.84
N VAL A 135 -20.95 -0.12 0.95
CA VAL A 135 -21.55 -1.14 0.07
C VAL A 135 -22.21 -2.24 0.92
N LEU A 136 -21.58 -2.69 2.00
CA LEU A 136 -22.13 -3.67 2.93
C LEU A 136 -23.39 -3.15 3.60
N LEU A 137 -23.48 -1.87 3.95
CA LEU A 137 -24.68 -1.28 4.55
C LEU A 137 -25.82 -1.17 3.53
N ILE A 138 -25.50 -0.86 2.27
CA ILE A 138 -26.49 -0.87 1.18
C ILE A 138 -26.99 -2.30 0.94
N PHE A 139 -26.07 -3.25 0.78
CA PHE A 139 -26.41 -4.65 0.62
C PHE A 139 -27.13 -5.18 1.87
N LEU A 140 -26.72 -4.81 3.08
CA LEU A 140 -27.36 -5.20 4.33
C LEU A 140 -28.77 -4.62 4.44
N GLY A 141 -29.00 -3.39 3.99
CA GLY A 141 -30.33 -2.79 3.91
C GLY A 141 -31.24 -3.55 2.95
N ASP A 142 -30.74 -3.85 1.74
CA ASP A 142 -31.46 -4.68 0.76
C ASP A 142 -31.70 -6.11 1.30
N THR A 143 -30.69 -6.67 1.95
CA THR A 143 -30.71 -7.99 2.61
C THR A 143 -31.72 -7.99 3.76
N LEU A 144 -31.83 -6.92 4.55
CA LEU A 144 -32.82 -6.82 5.63
C LEU A 144 -34.24 -6.78 5.05
N MET A 145 -34.46 -5.98 4.00
CA MET A 145 -35.75 -5.90 3.31
C MET A 145 -36.13 -7.24 2.68
N ARG A 146 -35.16 -7.93 2.06
CA ARG A 146 -35.35 -9.29 1.52
C ARG A 146 -35.49 -10.35 2.61
N LEU A 147 -34.84 -10.20 3.76
CA LEU A 147 -34.95 -11.12 4.90
C LEU A 147 -36.34 -11.00 5.53
N VAL A 148 -36.89 -9.79 5.65
CA VAL A 148 -38.30 -9.60 6.04
C VAL A 148 -39.22 -10.29 5.03
N HIS A 149 -38.91 -10.22 3.73
CA HIS A 149 -39.66 -10.90 2.67
C HIS A 149 -39.43 -12.43 2.65
N GLN A 150 -38.23 -12.91 3.00
CA GLN A 150 -37.84 -14.32 2.99
C GLN A 150 -38.16 -15.07 4.28
N ILE A 151 -38.25 -14.41 5.43
CA ILE A 151 -38.87 -15.02 6.63
C ILE A 151 -40.32 -15.39 6.32
N ALA A 152 -40.97 -14.67 5.39
CA ALA A 152 -42.26 -15.07 4.85
C ALA A 152 -42.20 -16.25 3.83
N GLN A 153 -41.01 -16.69 3.37
CA GLN A 153 -40.84 -17.73 2.33
C GLN A 153 -39.78 -18.83 2.61
N GLY A 154 -39.07 -18.82 3.75
CA GLY A 154 -38.19 -19.89 4.22
C GLY A 154 -36.94 -20.20 3.39
N GLN A 155 -35.99 -19.26 3.22
CA GLN A 155 -34.72 -19.54 2.52
C GLN A 155 -33.45 -19.08 3.28
N ASP A 156 -32.47 -19.98 3.42
CA ASP A 156 -31.24 -19.83 4.22
C ASP A 156 -30.09 -19.05 3.54
N ALA A 157 -30.20 -18.79 2.23
CA ALA A 157 -29.09 -18.26 1.42
C ALA A 157 -28.67 -16.82 1.80
N VAL A 158 -29.62 -16.01 2.26
CA VAL A 158 -29.37 -14.60 2.62
C VAL A 158 -28.59 -14.48 3.92
N LEU A 159 -28.89 -15.33 4.92
CA LEU A 159 -28.14 -15.38 6.17
C LEU A 159 -26.68 -15.80 5.90
N PHE A 160 -26.47 -16.80 5.04
CA PHE A 160 -25.12 -17.24 4.66
C PHE A 160 -24.30 -16.12 4.01
N ALA A 161 -24.90 -15.38 3.06
CA ALA A 161 -24.23 -14.25 2.42
C ALA A 161 -23.84 -13.15 3.41
N ALA A 162 -24.75 -12.78 4.32
CA ALA A 162 -24.48 -11.77 5.35
C ALA A 162 -23.34 -12.19 6.30
N VAL A 163 -23.33 -13.46 6.74
CA VAL A 163 -22.26 -14.02 7.60
C VAL A 163 -20.92 -14.03 6.88
N LEU A 164 -20.87 -14.53 5.64
CA LEU A 164 -19.64 -14.58 4.84
C LEU A 164 -19.01 -13.19 4.67
N LEU A 165 -19.86 -12.20 4.45
CA LEU A 165 -19.49 -10.82 4.23
C LEU A 165 -19.02 -10.14 5.52
N LEU A 166 -19.67 -10.40 6.66
CA LEU A 166 -19.21 -9.96 7.98
C LEU A 166 -17.84 -10.56 8.34
N VAL A 167 -17.64 -11.85 8.09
CA VAL A 167 -16.36 -12.55 8.30
C VAL A 167 -15.26 -11.94 7.44
N THR A 168 -15.57 -11.63 6.18
CA THR A 168 -14.63 -10.98 5.25
C THR A 168 -14.25 -9.58 5.74
N ALA A 169 -15.24 -8.75 6.13
CA ALA A 169 -14.99 -7.42 6.67
C ALA A 169 -14.11 -7.46 7.93
N TRP A 170 -14.38 -8.39 8.84
CA TRP A 170 -13.59 -8.58 10.06
C TRP A 170 -12.17 -9.07 9.77
N ALA A 171 -12.00 -9.98 8.81
CA ALA A 171 -10.70 -10.53 8.43
C ALA A 171 -9.75 -9.48 7.84
N PHE A 172 -10.28 -8.58 7.01
CA PHE A 172 -9.51 -7.57 6.27
C PHE A 172 -9.56 -6.16 6.87
N GLY A 173 -10.38 -5.92 7.90
CA GLY A 173 -10.60 -4.59 8.50
C GLY A 173 -9.43 -4.00 9.29
N GLY A 174 -8.27 -4.66 9.36
CA GLY A 174 -7.11 -4.17 10.08
C GLY A 174 -5.81 -4.64 9.48
N TYR A 175 -5.18 -3.76 8.70
CA TYR A 175 -3.78 -3.93 8.30
C TYR A 175 -2.88 -3.29 9.35
N ARG A 176 -1.84 -4.02 9.76
CA ARG A 176 -0.85 -3.53 10.72
C ARG A 176 0.55 -3.80 10.21
N VAL A 177 1.43 -2.82 10.44
CA VAL A 177 2.87 -2.95 10.30
C VAL A 177 3.45 -2.60 11.67
N GLN A 178 4.19 -3.53 12.25
CA GLN A 178 4.82 -3.40 13.56
C GLN A 178 6.29 -3.80 13.42
N MET A 179 7.18 -2.96 13.91
CA MET A 179 8.61 -3.25 13.98
C MET A 179 9.03 -3.35 15.44
N THR A 180 9.69 -4.45 15.76
CA THR A 180 10.31 -4.76 17.04
C THR A 180 11.83 -4.77 16.85
N PRO A 181 12.65 -4.86 17.90
CA PRO A 181 14.10 -4.90 17.76
C PRO A 181 14.64 -6.12 16.99
N SER A 182 13.83 -7.16 16.77
CA SER A 182 14.27 -8.38 16.09
C SER A 182 13.43 -8.74 14.87
N TYR A 183 12.18 -8.29 14.81
CA TYR A 183 11.22 -8.68 13.77
C TYR A 183 10.47 -7.49 13.20
N LEU A 184 10.23 -7.54 11.90
CA LEU A 184 9.20 -6.78 11.20
C LEU A 184 7.97 -7.66 11.00
N VAL A 185 6.84 -7.25 11.56
CA VAL A 185 5.56 -7.96 11.48
C VAL A 185 4.60 -7.14 10.64
N PHE A 186 4.04 -7.71 9.58
CA PHE A 186 3.08 -7.03 8.72
C PHE A 186 1.99 -7.97 8.23
N GLY A 187 0.81 -7.42 7.96
CA GLY A 187 -0.30 -8.16 7.36
C GLY A 187 -1.67 -7.79 7.91
N PHE A 188 -2.65 -8.61 7.54
CA PHE A 188 -4.04 -8.49 7.98
C PHE A 188 -4.28 -9.31 9.24
N ARG A 189 -5.50 -9.23 9.78
CA ARG A 189 -5.83 -9.85 11.07
C ARG A 189 -5.70 -11.38 11.04
N ILE A 190 -6.09 -12.00 9.93
CA ILE A 190 -6.06 -13.45 9.73
C ILE A 190 -4.71 -13.97 9.19
N TYR A 191 -3.91 -13.09 8.59
CA TYR A 191 -2.64 -13.46 7.96
C TYR A 191 -1.60 -12.38 8.26
N ARG A 192 -0.66 -12.72 9.15
CA ARG A 192 0.47 -11.88 9.51
C ARG A 192 1.75 -12.61 9.18
N LYS A 193 2.68 -11.92 8.54
CA LYS A 193 4.03 -12.41 8.30
C LYS A 193 4.98 -11.70 9.26
N ALA A 194 5.82 -12.47 9.94
CA ALA A 194 6.92 -11.97 10.75
C ALA A 194 8.23 -12.28 10.04
N VAL A 195 9.07 -11.27 9.88
CA VAL A 195 10.35 -11.35 9.17
C VAL A 195 11.46 -10.92 10.14
N PRO A 196 12.46 -11.78 10.42
CA PRO A 196 13.62 -11.36 11.18
C PRO A 196 14.35 -10.23 10.47
N LEU A 197 14.70 -9.17 11.19
CA LEU A 197 15.37 -7.99 10.59
C LEU A 197 16.72 -8.36 9.96
N GLU A 198 17.46 -9.28 10.57
CA GLU A 198 18.73 -9.84 10.07
C GLU A 198 18.62 -10.55 8.71
N ARG A 199 17.41 -10.97 8.31
CA ARG A 199 17.17 -11.62 7.01
C ARG A 199 16.86 -10.61 5.92
N ILE A 200 16.65 -9.35 6.24
CA ILE A 200 16.37 -8.30 5.26
C ILE A 200 17.69 -7.93 4.58
N ILE A 201 17.78 -8.21 3.27
CA ILE A 201 18.98 -7.95 2.46
C ILE A 201 18.96 -6.51 1.94
N SER A 202 17.81 -6.03 1.49
CA SER A 202 17.66 -4.67 0.99
C SER A 202 16.27 -4.14 1.26
N ALA A 203 16.16 -2.84 1.46
CA ALA A 203 14.90 -2.12 1.59
C ALA A 203 14.94 -0.86 0.70
N GLN A 204 13.95 -0.69 -0.17
CA GLN A 204 13.88 0.44 -1.08
C GLN A 204 12.48 1.07 -1.07
N LYS A 205 12.42 2.40 -1.19
CA LYS A 205 11.15 3.13 -1.35
C LYS A 205 10.62 2.86 -2.75
N GLU A 206 9.37 2.42 -2.85
CA GLU A 206 8.68 2.20 -4.12
C GLU A 206 7.38 3.01 -4.14
N LYS A 207 6.99 3.50 -5.33
CA LYS A 207 5.70 4.16 -5.52
C LYS A 207 4.71 3.15 -6.08
N LEU A 208 3.56 3.03 -5.44
CA LEU A 208 2.47 2.19 -5.89
C LEU A 208 1.57 2.95 -6.87
N THR A 209 1.09 2.25 -7.90
CA THR A 209 0.00 2.74 -8.73
C THR A 209 -1.28 2.85 -7.88
N PHE A 210 -2.06 3.90 -8.10
CA PHE A 210 -3.31 4.13 -7.40
C PHE A 210 -4.22 2.90 -7.40
N GLY A 211 -4.82 2.59 -6.25
CA GLY A 211 -5.85 1.57 -6.13
C GLY A 211 -5.34 0.17 -5.79
N THR A 212 -4.09 0.01 -5.36
CA THR A 212 -3.60 -1.28 -4.84
C THR A 212 -4.02 -1.49 -3.38
N PHE A 213 -4.85 -2.53 -3.16
CA PHE A 213 -5.34 -2.95 -1.85
C PHE A 213 -5.28 -4.47 -1.71
N GLY A 214 -5.11 -4.95 -0.47
CA GLY A 214 -5.11 -6.37 -0.13
C GLY A 214 -3.74 -7.03 -0.23
N ILE A 215 -3.77 -8.36 -0.43
CA ILE A 215 -2.61 -9.21 -0.68
C ILE A 215 -2.61 -9.55 -2.17
N GLN A 216 -1.60 -9.10 -2.90
CA GLN A 216 -1.49 -9.35 -4.34
C GLN A 216 -0.13 -9.92 -4.69
N TYR A 217 -0.07 -10.83 -5.66
CA TYR A 217 1.19 -11.34 -6.20
C TYR A 217 1.37 -10.78 -7.62
N ASN A 218 2.48 -10.11 -7.89
CA ASN A 218 2.76 -9.51 -9.20
C ASN A 218 3.69 -10.38 -10.08
N GLY A 219 3.85 -11.66 -9.74
CA GLY A 219 4.77 -12.57 -10.43
C GLY A 219 6.20 -12.58 -9.87
N LYS A 220 6.60 -11.59 -9.08
CA LYS A 220 7.95 -11.52 -8.46
C LYS A 220 7.89 -11.30 -6.96
N SER A 221 7.00 -10.43 -6.51
CA SER A 221 6.87 -10.01 -5.13
C SER A 221 5.42 -10.06 -4.65
N TRP A 222 5.28 -10.24 -3.34
CA TRP A 222 3.99 -10.15 -2.67
C TRP A 222 3.77 -8.73 -2.16
N LEU A 223 2.70 -8.09 -2.62
CA LEU A 223 2.25 -6.78 -2.16
C LEU A 223 1.26 -6.95 -1.02
N PHE A 224 1.53 -6.28 0.09
CA PHE A 224 0.67 -6.14 1.25
C PHE A 224 0.34 -4.67 1.44
N SER A 225 -0.90 -4.26 1.18
CA SER A 225 -1.29 -2.86 1.27
C SER A 225 -2.73 -2.70 1.77
N ALA A 226 -2.95 -1.77 2.70
CA ALA A 226 -4.30 -1.29 3.04
C ALA A 226 -4.69 -0.03 2.23
N GLY A 227 -3.81 0.42 1.34
CA GLY A 227 -3.96 1.65 0.56
C GLY A 227 -2.68 2.50 0.62
N GLY A 228 -2.73 3.66 -0.04
CA GLY A 228 -1.59 4.58 -0.15
C GLY A 228 -0.96 4.58 -1.53
N ARG A 229 0.02 5.47 -1.72
CA ARG A 229 0.78 5.66 -2.97
C ARG A 229 2.25 5.30 -2.82
N GLU A 230 2.66 4.95 -1.60
CA GLU A 230 4.03 4.65 -1.23
C GLU A 230 4.10 3.26 -0.59
N ALA A 231 5.24 2.62 -0.79
CA ALA A 231 5.55 1.33 -0.22
C ALA A 231 7.06 1.21 0.04
N VAL A 232 7.40 0.17 0.80
CA VAL A 232 8.77 -0.29 0.97
C VAL A 232 8.88 -1.67 0.36
N ASN A 233 9.74 -1.81 -0.65
CA ASN A 233 10.10 -3.10 -1.23
C ASN A 233 11.25 -3.69 -0.41
N LEU A 234 10.99 -4.84 0.20
CA LEU A 234 11.91 -5.60 1.02
C LEU A 234 12.33 -6.86 0.28
N ARG A 235 13.64 -7.05 0.15
CA ARG A 235 14.21 -8.32 -0.29
C ARG A 235 14.67 -9.11 0.93
N ILE A 236 14.12 -10.30 1.11
CA ILE A 236 14.41 -11.17 2.24
C ILE A 236 15.24 -12.35 1.75
N ARG A 237 16.27 -12.73 2.53
CA ARG A 237 17.06 -13.93 2.28
C ARG A 237 16.14 -15.16 2.27
N ASP A 238 16.24 -15.96 1.20
CA ASP A 238 15.50 -17.21 0.95
C ASP A 238 13.98 -17.09 0.74
N ASP A 239 13.37 -15.96 1.08
CA ASP A 239 11.92 -15.76 1.08
C ASP A 239 11.40 -14.94 -0.12
N GLY A 240 12.29 -14.30 -0.89
CA GLY A 240 11.94 -13.48 -2.05
C GLY A 240 11.69 -12.01 -1.71
N GLU A 241 10.81 -11.36 -2.49
CA GLU A 241 10.51 -9.93 -2.39
C GLU A 241 9.11 -9.66 -1.83
N PHE A 242 9.00 -8.68 -0.94
CA PHE A 242 7.77 -8.26 -0.29
C PHE A 242 7.63 -6.75 -0.41
N ILE A 243 6.49 -6.29 -0.92
CA ILE A 243 6.18 -4.87 -1.01
C ILE A 243 5.18 -4.55 0.11
N ILE A 244 5.57 -3.66 1.03
CA ILE A 244 4.75 -3.24 2.17
C ILE A 244 4.22 -1.84 1.88
N GLY A 245 2.92 -1.73 1.60
CA GLY A 245 2.22 -0.46 1.43
C GLY A 245 2.16 0.31 2.74
N THR A 246 2.68 1.54 2.74
CA THR A 246 2.61 2.44 3.88
C THR A 246 2.57 3.90 3.46
N PRO A 247 1.71 4.74 4.10
CA PRO A 247 1.75 6.18 3.88
C PRO A 247 3.00 6.84 4.48
N ASP A 248 3.82 6.11 5.25
CA ASP A 248 5.03 6.61 5.89
C ASP A 248 6.23 5.70 5.58
N ALA A 249 6.47 5.51 4.28
CA ALA A 249 7.55 4.64 3.79
C ALA A 249 8.94 5.14 4.21
N GLU A 250 9.11 6.46 4.34
CA GLU A 250 10.38 7.07 4.75
C GLU A 250 10.74 6.75 6.20
N THR A 251 9.78 6.84 7.13
CA THR A 251 10.04 6.49 8.53
C THR A 251 10.33 5.01 8.67
N LEU A 252 9.59 4.14 7.96
CA LEU A 252 9.85 2.70 7.98
C LEU A 252 11.26 2.37 7.45
N LEU A 253 11.67 2.98 6.34
CA LEU A 253 13.03 2.80 5.80
C LEU A 253 14.11 3.28 6.77
N ARG A 254 13.90 4.42 7.43
CA ARG A 254 14.83 4.95 8.42
C ARG A 254 15.02 4.00 9.60
N GLN A 255 13.95 3.35 10.05
CA GLN A 255 13.98 2.37 11.14
C GLN A 255 14.65 1.05 10.72
N ILE A 256 14.49 0.64 9.46
CA ILE A 256 15.12 -0.59 8.91
C ILE A 256 16.60 -0.38 8.61
N GLY A 257 17.02 0.83 8.21
CA GLY A 257 18.39 1.14 7.77
C GLY A 257 19.52 0.59 8.66
N PRO A 258 19.48 0.75 10.00
CA PRO A 258 20.50 0.22 10.91
C PRO A 258 20.68 -1.30 10.91
N TRP A 259 19.71 -2.05 10.36
CA TRP A 259 19.70 -3.51 10.32
C TRP A 259 20.11 -4.08 8.96
N LEU A 260 20.28 -3.24 7.94
CA LEU A 260 20.68 -3.69 6.61
C LEU A 260 22.18 -4.04 6.60
N PRO A 261 22.59 -5.11 5.89
CA PRO A 261 24.00 -5.41 5.68
C PRO A 261 24.66 -4.26 4.91
N HIS A 262 25.74 -3.71 5.47
CA HIS A 262 26.59 -2.69 4.83
C HIS A 262 27.54 -3.31 3.80
#